data_AF-A0A1H8AS49-F1
#
_entry.id   AF-A0A1H8AS49-F1
#
_cell.length_a   1.000
_cell.length_b   1.000
_cell.length_c   1.000
_cell.angle_alpha   90.00
_cell.angle_beta   90.00
_cell.angle_gamma   90.00
#
_symmetry.space_group_name_H-M   'P 1'
#
loop_
_entity.id
_entity.type
_entity.pdbx_description
1 polymer ?
#
loop_
_entity_poly.entity_id
_entity_poly.type
_entity_poly.pdbx_seq_one_letter_code
_entity_poly.pdbx_strand_id
1 'polypeptide(L)'
;MPIMRWKQAVPGLVAVGLITGCATASLSKRGGQVLPLATAPGPECKNLGTVIGSGGGIFGGAYISNENLVQYALNDAMNKTAARGGTHFFAHAPSLGGGDGTTTTATLMAIAYKCPPGTYGSTEAQAAPEAANDGTVQAQAAPTEGSSQSFLSNCPALEGESTRERALRCKKLFKEREEGAE
;
A
#
# COMPACT_ATOMS: atom_id res chain seq x y z
N MET A 1 2.85 48.37 59.98
CA MET A 1 1.61 47.61 60.23
C MET A 1 0.44 48.57 60.09
N PRO A 2 -0.73 48.14 59.55
CA PRO A 2 -0.93 46.99 58.66
C PRO A 2 -0.35 47.40 57.26
N ILE A 3 -0.89 47.20 56.06
CA ILE A 3 -1.92 46.30 55.50
C ILE A 3 -1.30 45.70 54.21
N MET A 4 -1.64 44.46 53.83
CA MET A 4 -1.34 43.91 52.51
C MET A 4 -2.62 43.35 51.87
N ARG A 5 -3.07 43.93 50.75
CA ARG A 5 -4.16 43.40 49.90
C ARG A 5 -3.95 43.76 48.42
N TRP A 6 -3.10 43.03 47.71
CA TRP A 6 -3.22 42.94 46.24
C TRP A 6 -3.74 41.55 45.86
N LYS A 7 -4.76 41.54 45.00
CA LYS A 7 -5.52 40.36 44.59
C LYS A 7 -4.64 39.33 43.87
N GLN A 8 -4.98 38.05 44.03
CA GLN A 8 -4.41 36.96 43.24
C GLN A 8 -4.61 37.21 41.74
N ALA A 9 -3.56 36.99 40.95
CA ALA A 9 -3.63 36.93 39.49
C ALA A 9 -2.96 35.64 39.04
N VAL A 10 -3.76 34.56 38.90
CA VAL A 10 -3.34 33.32 38.25
C VAL A 10 -4.10 33.16 36.92
N PRO A 11 -3.57 33.73 35.84
CA PRO A 11 -3.73 33.22 34.49
C PRO A 11 -2.35 32.87 33.90
N GLY A 12 -2.16 31.74 33.22
CA GLY A 12 -3.04 30.60 33.03
C GLY A 12 -2.20 29.54 32.33
N LEU A 13 -2.16 28.32 32.87
CA LEU A 13 -1.27 27.29 32.35
C LEU A 13 -1.85 26.72 31.04
N VAL A 14 -1.51 27.36 29.92
CA VAL A 14 -1.92 26.93 28.58
C VAL A 14 -1.24 25.59 28.30
N ALA A 15 -1.97 24.51 28.55
CA ALA A 15 -1.56 23.17 28.17
C ALA A 15 -1.57 23.07 26.65
N VAL A 16 -0.41 23.29 26.02
CA VAL A 16 -0.19 23.03 24.59
C VAL A 16 -0.27 21.53 24.37
N GLY A 17 -1.49 21.03 24.18
CA GLY A 17 -1.74 19.64 23.82
C GLY A 17 -1.05 19.33 22.50
N LEU A 18 -0.06 18.43 22.53
CA LEU A 18 0.56 17.92 21.32
C LEU A 18 -0.51 17.14 20.54
N ILE A 19 -1.04 17.75 19.49
CA ILE A 19 -2.00 17.13 18.59
C ILE A 19 -1.26 16.06 17.76
N THR A 20 -1.11 14.87 18.33
CA THR A 20 -0.56 13.69 17.64
C THR A 20 -1.60 13.19 16.64
N GLY A 21 -1.75 13.90 15.52
CA GLY A 21 -2.58 13.45 14.42
C GLY A 21 -2.12 12.09 13.93
N CYS A 22 -3.05 11.14 13.76
CA CYS A 22 -2.76 9.83 13.17
C CYS A 22 -2.35 10.01 11.71
N ALA A 23 -1.05 10.20 11.48
CA ALA A 23 -0.48 10.31 10.15
C ALA A 23 -0.62 8.97 9.41
N THR A 24 -1.12 9.04 8.18
CA THR A 24 -1.01 7.95 7.22
C THR A 24 0.48 7.67 6.97
N ALA A 25 0.91 6.41 7.09
CA ALA A 25 2.32 6.09 7.08
C ALA A 25 2.95 6.34 5.70
N SER A 26 3.83 7.35 5.63
CA SER A 26 4.71 7.57 4.49
C SER A 26 5.85 6.56 4.50
N LEU A 27 6.25 6.08 3.32
CA LEU A 27 7.36 5.15 3.18
C LEU A 27 8.68 5.87 3.50
N SER A 28 9.42 5.39 4.50
CA SER A 28 10.73 5.94 4.84
C SER A 28 11.81 5.39 3.90
N LYS A 29 12.95 6.11 3.76
CA LYS A 29 14.09 5.65 2.94
C LYS A 29 14.62 4.26 3.34
N ARG A 30 14.47 3.85 4.62
CA ARG A 30 14.83 2.49 5.06
C ARG A 30 13.70 1.49 4.80
N GLY A 31 12.43 1.90 4.93
CA GLY A 31 11.26 1.09 4.59
C GLY A 31 11.25 0.69 3.12
N GLY A 32 11.54 1.63 2.21
CA GLY A 32 11.67 1.37 0.77
C GLY A 32 12.87 0.52 0.35
N GLN A 33 13.68 0.04 1.30
CA GLN A 33 14.73 -0.97 1.08
C GLN A 33 14.31 -2.38 1.55
N VAL A 34 13.06 -2.53 2.03
CA VAL A 34 12.51 -3.81 2.48
C VAL A 34 11.69 -4.44 1.35
N LEU A 35 12.16 -5.58 0.84
CA LEU A 35 11.50 -6.27 -0.26
C LEU A 35 10.37 -7.21 0.24
N PRO A 36 9.16 -7.17 -0.35
CA PRO A 36 8.10 -8.12 -0.05
C PRO A 36 8.42 -9.49 -0.65
N LEU A 37 8.18 -10.55 0.12
CA LEU A 37 8.28 -11.94 -0.32
C LEU A 37 6.88 -12.50 -0.55
N ALA A 38 6.68 -13.22 -1.65
CA ALA A 38 5.42 -13.90 -1.98
C ALA A 38 5.19 -15.19 -1.15
N THR A 39 6.25 -15.72 -0.54
CA THR A 39 6.24 -16.91 0.32
C THR A 39 7.15 -16.68 1.53
N ALA A 40 7.01 -17.51 2.57
CA ALA A 40 7.96 -17.48 3.69
C ALA A 40 9.35 -17.95 3.21
N PRO A 41 10.44 -17.23 3.57
CA PRO A 41 11.78 -17.58 3.15
C PRO A 41 12.33 -18.82 3.88
N GLY A 42 13.42 -19.36 3.33
CA GLY A 42 14.14 -20.51 3.85
C GLY A 42 14.95 -20.25 5.13
N PRO A 43 15.63 -21.28 5.66
CA PRO A 43 16.35 -21.23 6.94
C PRO A 43 17.56 -20.29 6.96
N GLU A 44 18.04 -19.86 5.78
CA GLU A 44 19.09 -18.85 5.63
C GLU A 44 18.63 -17.42 6.02
N CYS A 45 17.32 -17.17 6.11
CA CYS A 45 16.77 -15.90 6.60
C CYS A 45 16.42 -15.95 8.08
N LYS A 46 17.08 -15.12 8.89
CA LYS A 46 16.75 -14.96 10.31
C LYS A 46 15.41 -14.25 10.47
N ASN A 47 14.42 -14.94 11.06
CA ASN A 47 13.14 -14.35 11.48
C ASN A 47 13.37 -13.32 12.61
N LEU A 48 12.74 -12.14 12.48
CA LEU A 48 12.80 -11.00 13.41
C LEU A 48 11.45 -10.73 14.12
N GLY A 49 10.55 -11.70 14.04
CA GLY A 49 9.21 -11.68 14.61
C GLY A 49 8.19 -10.89 13.78
N THR A 50 6.93 -11.03 14.18
CA THR A 50 5.78 -10.38 13.53
C THR A 50 5.81 -8.86 13.69
N VAL A 51 5.50 -8.15 12.61
CA VAL A 51 5.17 -6.72 12.57
C VAL A 51 3.71 -6.58 12.12
N ILE A 52 3.04 -5.54 12.61
CA ILE A 52 1.67 -5.20 12.21
C ILE A 52 1.69 -3.77 11.67
N GLY A 53 1.37 -3.62 10.38
CA GLY A 53 1.17 -2.35 9.71
C GLY A 53 -0.30 -1.91 9.78
N SER A 54 -0.53 -0.61 9.88
CA SER A 54 -1.87 -0.01 9.99
C SER A 54 -1.95 1.26 9.15
N GLY A 55 -3.02 1.38 8.35
CA GLY A 55 -3.32 2.55 7.53
C GLY A 55 -4.70 3.12 7.84
N GLY A 56 -4.81 4.45 7.93
CA GLY A 56 -6.05 5.15 8.23
C GLY A 56 -6.33 5.31 9.73
N GLY A 57 -7.61 5.24 10.10
CA GLY A 57 -8.12 5.44 11.45
C GLY A 57 -9.41 6.27 11.47
N ILE A 58 -10.12 6.21 12.60
CA ILE A 58 -11.49 6.76 12.79
C ILE A 58 -11.67 8.26 12.50
N PHE A 59 -10.61 9.07 12.51
CA PHE A 59 -10.68 10.53 12.29
C PHE A 59 -10.31 11.00 10.87
N GLY A 60 -10.07 10.08 9.93
CA GLY A 60 -9.75 10.49 8.55
C GLY A 60 -9.81 9.39 7.49
N GLY A 61 -9.77 8.12 7.87
CA GLY A 61 -9.75 7.00 6.92
C GLY A 61 -11.00 6.87 6.05
N ALA A 62 -12.15 7.40 6.50
CA ALA A 62 -13.39 7.45 5.71
C ALA A 62 -13.28 8.26 4.41
N TYR A 63 -12.29 9.16 4.31
CA TYR A 63 -12.02 9.98 3.12
C TYR A 63 -10.88 9.41 2.26
N ILE A 64 -10.38 8.21 2.58
CA ILE A 64 -9.25 7.55 1.92
C ILE A 64 -9.77 6.28 1.26
N SER A 65 -9.43 6.05 -0.01
CA SER A 65 -9.87 4.84 -0.72
C SER A 65 -9.23 3.57 -0.11
N ASN A 66 -9.90 2.43 -0.26
CA ASN A 66 -9.46 1.14 0.31
C ASN A 66 -8.01 0.80 -0.09
N GLU A 67 -7.64 1.11 -1.34
CA GLU A 67 -6.33 0.85 -1.92
C GLU A 67 -5.27 1.71 -1.22
N ASN A 68 -5.56 3.00 -1.00
CA ASN A 68 -4.67 3.91 -0.28
C ASN A 68 -4.53 3.51 1.20
N LEU A 69 -5.61 3.07 1.86
CA LEU A 69 -5.55 2.52 3.21
C LEU A 69 -4.60 1.31 3.28
N VAL A 70 -4.70 0.38 2.33
CA VAL A 70 -3.80 -0.78 2.21
C VAL A 70 -2.35 -0.35 1.95
N GLN A 71 -2.11 0.62 1.07
CA GLN A 71 -0.75 1.14 0.81
C GLN A 71 -0.14 1.80 2.06
N TYR A 72 -0.92 2.52 2.87
CA TYR A 72 -0.44 3.05 4.14
C TYR A 72 -0.13 1.94 5.15
N ALA A 73 -0.95 0.89 5.24
CA ALA A 73 -0.65 -0.29 6.06
C ALA A 73 0.63 -1.02 5.60
N LEU A 74 0.87 -1.09 4.29
CA LEU A 74 2.07 -1.68 3.69
C LEU A 74 3.32 -0.85 4.01
N ASN A 75 3.27 0.47 3.82
CA ASN A 75 4.35 1.40 4.15
C ASN A 75 4.73 1.31 5.65
N ASP A 76 3.74 1.24 6.53
CA ASP A 76 3.94 1.07 7.97
C ASP A 76 4.60 -0.28 8.31
N ALA A 77 4.17 -1.38 7.69
CA ALA A 77 4.81 -2.69 7.86
C ALA A 77 6.26 -2.72 7.34
N MET A 78 6.55 -2.07 6.19
CA MET A 78 7.90 -1.89 5.67
C MET A 78 8.77 -1.05 6.62
N ASN A 79 8.25 0.09 7.10
CA ASN A 79 8.93 0.94 8.08
C ASN A 79 9.24 0.19 9.39
N LYS A 80 8.28 -0.58 9.91
CA LYS A 80 8.45 -1.41 11.12
C LYS A 80 9.43 -2.57 10.91
N THR A 81 9.47 -3.16 9.72
CA THR A 81 10.48 -4.17 9.34
C THR A 81 11.88 -3.57 9.32
N ALA A 82 12.04 -2.41 8.66
CA ALA A 82 13.31 -1.69 8.61
C ALA A 82 13.77 -1.22 10.00
N ALA A 83 12.85 -0.81 10.88
CA ALA A 83 13.14 -0.45 12.27
C ALA A 83 13.65 -1.64 13.11
N ARG A 84 13.25 -2.87 12.78
CA ARG A 84 13.84 -4.11 13.33
C ARG A 84 15.14 -4.55 12.64
N GLY A 85 15.63 -3.77 11.67
CA GLY A 85 16.82 -4.07 10.89
C GLY A 85 16.62 -5.11 9.77
N GLY A 86 15.37 -5.52 9.50
CA GLY A 86 15.03 -6.47 8.44
C GLY A 86 15.31 -5.95 7.04
N THR A 87 15.47 -6.87 6.09
CA THR A 87 15.64 -6.59 4.65
C THR A 87 14.50 -7.15 3.80
N HIS A 88 13.75 -8.10 4.35
CA HIS A 88 12.62 -8.73 3.68
C HIS A 88 11.45 -8.89 4.65
N PHE A 89 10.24 -9.02 4.12
CA PHE A 89 9.06 -9.37 4.90
C PHE A 89 8.12 -10.28 4.11
N PHE A 90 7.53 -11.26 4.79
CA PHE A 90 6.42 -12.04 4.25
C PHE A 90 5.12 -11.47 4.83
N ALA A 91 4.21 -11.02 3.98
CA ALA A 91 2.96 -10.37 4.38
C ALA A 91 1.76 -11.27 4.09
N HIS A 92 0.80 -11.31 5.02
CA HIS A 92 -0.51 -11.91 4.79
C HIS A 92 -1.43 -10.90 4.09
N ALA A 93 -2.58 -11.36 3.58
CA ALA A 93 -3.57 -10.47 2.99
C ALA A 93 -4.02 -9.38 3.99
N PRO A 94 -4.17 -8.11 3.56
CA PRO A 94 -4.63 -7.04 4.43
C PRO A 94 -6.10 -7.25 4.84
N SER A 95 -6.39 -6.99 6.11
CA SER A 95 -7.77 -6.93 6.62
C SER A 95 -8.27 -5.48 6.60
N LEU A 96 -9.50 -5.27 6.14
CA LEU A 96 -10.16 -3.96 6.16
C LEU A 96 -11.10 -3.86 7.37
N GLY A 97 -11.01 -2.73 8.08
CA GLY A 97 -11.84 -2.39 9.22
C GLY A 97 -12.66 -1.13 8.96
N GLY A 98 -13.90 -1.13 9.41
CA GLY A 98 -14.85 -0.05 9.16
C GLY A 98 -16.07 -0.11 10.08
N GLY A 99 -16.92 0.91 9.98
CA GLY A 99 -18.20 1.01 10.65
C GLY A 99 -19.21 1.68 9.72
N ASP A 100 -20.50 1.43 9.92
CA ASP A 100 -21.60 2.06 9.16
C ASP A 100 -21.40 2.05 7.63
N GLY A 101 -21.01 0.87 7.11
CA GLY A 101 -20.74 0.65 5.68
C GLY A 101 -19.46 1.28 5.13
N THR A 102 -18.69 2.00 5.94
CA THR A 102 -17.53 2.79 5.52
C THR A 102 -16.23 2.18 6.04
N THR A 103 -15.32 1.78 5.15
CA THR A 103 -13.95 1.41 5.53
C THR A 103 -13.24 2.63 6.09
N THR A 104 -12.55 2.48 7.22
CA THR A 104 -11.74 3.56 7.82
C THR A 104 -10.31 3.13 8.15
N THR A 105 -10.03 1.83 8.16
CA THR A 105 -8.75 1.27 8.58
C THR A 105 -8.36 0.10 7.69
N ALA A 106 -7.08 -0.05 7.37
CA ALA A 106 -6.52 -1.30 6.87
C ALA A 106 -5.42 -1.78 7.82
N THR A 107 -5.34 -3.09 8.03
CA THR A 107 -4.36 -3.72 8.92
C THR A 107 -3.66 -4.87 8.19
N LEU A 108 -2.33 -4.84 8.16
CA LEU A 108 -1.49 -5.83 7.50
C LEU A 108 -0.63 -6.56 8.55
N MET A 109 -0.79 -7.88 8.67
CA MET A 109 0.12 -8.70 9.47
C MET A 109 1.24 -9.23 8.57
N ALA A 110 2.50 -9.09 9.01
CA ALA A 110 3.65 -9.61 8.31
C ALA A 110 4.73 -10.11 9.26
N ILE A 111 5.66 -10.93 8.76
CA ILE A 111 6.83 -11.40 9.50
C ILE A 111 8.08 -10.76 8.90
N ALA A 112 8.88 -10.10 9.73
CA ALA A 112 10.12 -9.45 9.32
C ALA A 112 11.29 -10.45 9.28
N TYR A 113 12.17 -10.34 8.29
CA TYR A 113 13.33 -11.23 8.10
C TYR A 113 14.62 -10.46 7.80
N LYS A 114 15.74 -11.01 8.26
CA LYS A 114 17.09 -10.65 7.81
C LYS A 114 17.67 -11.79 6.98
N CYS A 115 17.73 -11.58 5.67
CA CYS A 115 18.39 -12.50 4.75
C CYS A 115 19.80 -12.00 4.41
N PRO A 116 20.77 -12.90 4.12
CA PRO A 116 22.04 -12.51 3.52
C PRO A 116 21.82 -11.94 2.10
N PRO A 117 22.78 -11.15 1.56
CA PRO A 117 22.68 -10.66 0.19
C PRO A 117 22.75 -11.81 -0.82
N GLY A 118 21.90 -11.76 -1.85
CA GLY A 118 21.94 -12.70 -2.98
C GLY A 118 21.11 -13.98 -2.84
N THR A 119 20.47 -14.27 -1.69
CA THR A 119 19.54 -15.40 -1.59
C THR A 119 18.14 -15.09 -2.12
N TYR A 120 17.78 -13.82 -2.19
CA TYR A 120 16.59 -13.28 -2.84
C TYR A 120 17.07 -12.14 -3.72
N GLY A 121 16.73 -12.18 -5.02
CA GLY A 121 17.29 -11.25 -6.02
C GLY A 121 16.87 -9.80 -5.78
N SER A 122 17.64 -8.78 -6.20
CA SER A 122 18.82 -8.72 -7.07
C SER A 122 18.63 -9.12 -8.55
N THR A 123 17.39 -9.35 -8.97
CA THR A 123 16.88 -8.81 -10.25
C THR A 123 16.20 -7.50 -9.89
N GLU A 124 16.46 -6.40 -10.61
CA GLU A 124 15.98 -5.03 -10.38
C GLU A 124 15.38 -4.77 -8.99
N ALA A 125 16.11 -4.11 -8.09
CA ALA A 125 16.09 -2.65 -8.12
C ALA A 125 14.73 -2.13 -8.60
N GLN A 126 13.71 -2.18 -7.72
CA GLN A 126 12.48 -1.39 -7.86
C GLN A 126 12.89 0.09 -7.78
N ALA A 127 13.44 0.59 -8.88
CA ALA A 127 14.00 1.92 -8.96
C ALA A 127 12.88 2.93 -8.69
N ALA A 128 13.17 3.89 -7.83
CA ALA A 128 12.37 5.11 -7.82
C ALA A 128 12.43 5.70 -9.24
N PRO A 129 11.33 6.26 -9.77
CA PRO A 129 11.38 7.03 -11.00
C PRO A 129 12.13 8.35 -10.73
N GLU A 130 13.46 8.30 -10.70
CA GLU A 130 14.31 9.48 -10.70
C GLU A 130 14.19 10.16 -12.06
N ALA A 131 13.86 11.45 -12.04
CA ALA A 131 13.39 12.16 -13.23
C ALA A 131 14.54 12.53 -14.18
N ALA A 132 14.69 11.75 -15.25
CA ALA A 132 15.32 12.21 -16.49
C ALA A 132 14.23 12.78 -17.41
N ASN A 133 14.13 14.10 -17.47
CA ASN A 133 13.12 14.80 -18.26
C ASN A 133 13.70 15.20 -19.63
N ASP A 134 13.29 14.50 -20.70
CA ASP A 134 13.34 15.01 -22.07
C ASP A 134 11.98 14.80 -22.75
N GLY A 135 11.62 15.74 -23.63
CA GLY A 135 10.22 16.12 -23.82
C GLY A 135 9.44 15.30 -24.85
N THR A 136 8.64 14.32 -24.39
CA THR A 136 7.42 13.89 -25.11
C THR A 136 6.21 13.78 -24.18
N VAL A 137 5.14 14.50 -24.52
CA VAL A 137 3.89 14.48 -23.73
C VAL A 137 3.04 13.28 -24.15
N GLN A 138 2.85 12.33 -23.24
CA GLN A 138 1.75 11.36 -23.32
C GLN A 138 0.93 11.40 -22.04
N ALA A 139 -0.35 11.77 -22.16
CA ALA A 139 -1.29 11.78 -21.05
C ALA A 139 -1.72 10.34 -20.72
N GLN A 140 -1.11 9.74 -19.71
CA GLN A 140 -1.47 8.41 -19.23
C GLN A 140 -2.66 8.49 -18.28
N ALA A 141 -3.77 7.85 -18.68
CA ALA A 141 -5.01 7.80 -17.91
C ALA A 141 -5.25 6.41 -17.30
N ALA A 142 -5.64 6.40 -16.02
CA ALA A 142 -6.31 5.31 -15.28
C ALA A 142 -5.56 3.95 -15.13
N PRO A 143 -5.79 3.22 -14.02
CA PRO A 143 -5.04 2.00 -13.71
C PRO A 143 -5.51 0.77 -14.51
N THR A 144 -4.58 -0.14 -14.83
CA THR A 144 -4.86 -1.41 -15.49
C THR A 144 -5.45 -2.44 -14.52
N GLU A 145 -6.68 -2.91 -14.80
CA GLU A 145 -7.33 -3.97 -14.04
C GLU A 145 -6.63 -5.34 -14.22
N GLY A 146 -6.11 -5.89 -13.12
CA GLY A 146 -5.47 -7.20 -13.07
C GLY A 146 -6.46 -8.37 -13.14
N SER A 147 -7.02 -8.64 -14.32
CA SER A 147 -7.73 -9.90 -14.65
C SER A 147 -7.88 -10.17 -16.16
N SER A 148 -7.67 -9.17 -17.02
CA SER A 148 -8.02 -9.23 -18.45
C SER A 148 -7.01 -9.93 -19.38
N GLN A 149 -5.78 -10.21 -18.91
CA GLN A 149 -4.68 -10.68 -19.78
C GLN A 149 -4.92 -12.07 -20.40
N SER A 150 -5.60 -12.99 -19.72
CA SER A 150 -5.94 -14.33 -20.24
C SER A 150 -7.02 -14.29 -21.33
N PHE A 151 -7.93 -13.30 -21.27
CA PHE A 151 -9.05 -13.15 -22.19
C PHE A 151 -8.65 -12.39 -23.47
N LEU A 152 -7.74 -11.42 -23.37
CA LEU A 152 -7.27 -10.61 -24.49
C LEU A 152 -6.10 -11.23 -25.27
N SER A 153 -5.29 -12.09 -24.64
CA SER A 153 -4.15 -12.75 -25.31
C SER A 153 -4.58 -13.75 -26.39
N ASN A 154 -5.74 -14.38 -26.23
CA ASN A 154 -6.33 -15.30 -27.21
C ASN A 154 -7.13 -14.58 -28.32
N CYS A 155 -7.07 -13.25 -28.39
CA CYS A 155 -8.01 -12.45 -29.17
C CYS A 155 -7.28 -11.26 -29.85
N PRO A 156 -6.59 -11.48 -30.99
CA PRO A 156 -5.83 -10.44 -31.67
C PRO A 156 -6.73 -9.26 -32.08
N ALA A 157 -6.19 -8.04 -32.02
CA ALA A 157 -6.87 -6.84 -32.48
C ALA A 157 -6.87 -6.77 -34.01
N LEU A 158 -7.96 -6.27 -34.59
CA LEU A 158 -7.98 -5.86 -35.99
C LEU A 158 -7.58 -4.39 -36.12
N GLU A 159 -7.13 -3.99 -37.31
CA GLU A 159 -6.67 -2.63 -37.58
C GLU A 159 -7.86 -1.65 -37.51
N GLY A 160 -7.71 -0.58 -36.71
CA GLY A 160 -8.78 0.40 -36.42
C GLY A 160 -9.78 0.00 -35.34
N GLU A 161 -9.71 -1.21 -34.77
CA GLU A 161 -10.67 -1.71 -33.76
C GLU A 161 -10.46 -1.07 -32.36
N SER A 162 -11.52 -0.54 -31.74
CA SER A 162 -11.41 -0.03 -30.37
C SER A 162 -11.34 -1.14 -29.33
N THR A 163 -10.70 -0.86 -28.18
CA THR A 163 -10.59 -1.80 -27.05
C THR A 163 -11.95 -2.33 -26.57
N ARG A 164 -13.02 -1.52 -26.71
CA ARG A 164 -14.39 -1.87 -26.33
C ARG A 164 -15.04 -2.85 -27.31
N GLU A 165 -14.85 -2.65 -28.62
CA GLU A 165 -15.33 -3.57 -29.65
C GLU A 165 -14.61 -4.92 -29.54
N ARG A 166 -13.28 -4.88 -29.35
CA ARG A 166 -12.48 -6.09 -29.12
C ARG A 166 -13.00 -6.90 -27.94
N ALA A 167 -13.22 -6.26 -26.78
CA ALA A 167 -13.78 -6.93 -25.61
C ALA A 167 -15.16 -7.57 -25.86
N LEU A 168 -16.05 -6.89 -26.61
CA LEU A 168 -17.36 -7.43 -26.98
C LEU A 168 -17.23 -8.63 -27.94
N ARG A 169 -16.34 -8.57 -28.95
CA ARG A 169 -16.09 -9.68 -29.87
C ARG A 169 -15.55 -10.90 -29.15
N CYS A 170 -14.55 -10.75 -28.30
CA CYS A 170 -14.00 -11.87 -27.53
C CYS A 170 -15.07 -12.52 -26.64
N LYS A 171 -15.88 -11.71 -25.94
CA LYS A 171 -16.96 -12.23 -25.08
C LYS A 171 -18.00 -13.06 -25.87
N LYS A 172 -18.29 -12.69 -27.13
CA LYS A 172 -19.15 -13.48 -28.02
C LYS A 172 -18.50 -14.82 -28.40
N LEU A 173 -17.23 -14.78 -28.85
CA LEU A 173 -16.48 -15.97 -29.28
C LEU A 173 -16.25 -17.01 -28.17
N PHE A 174 -16.08 -16.58 -26.91
CA PHE A 174 -16.00 -17.51 -25.78
C PHE A 174 -17.34 -18.17 -25.48
N LYS A 175 -18.45 -17.41 -25.46
CA LYS A 175 -19.80 -17.96 -25.25
C LYS A 175 -20.18 -18.96 -26.35
N GLU A 176 -19.83 -18.68 -27.60
CA GLU A 176 -20.06 -19.59 -28.75
C GLU A 176 -19.22 -20.88 -28.69
N ARG A 177 -18.17 -20.94 -27.85
CA ARG A 177 -17.44 -22.19 -27.55
C ARG A 177 -18.05 -22.97 -26.38
N GLU A 178 -18.66 -22.28 -25.41
CA GLU A 178 -19.36 -22.93 -24.30
C GLU A 178 -20.68 -23.56 -24.76
N GLU A 179 -21.42 -22.88 -25.64
CA GLU A 179 -22.69 -23.36 -26.23
C GLU A 179 -22.50 -24.38 -27.38
N GLY A 180 -21.27 -24.75 -27.69
CA GLY A 180 -20.90 -25.72 -28.74
C GLY A 180 -20.12 -26.94 -28.21
N ALA A 181 -20.26 -27.24 -26.92
CA ALA A 181 -19.51 -28.28 -26.22
C ALA A 181 -20.36 -29.42 -25.61
N GLU A 182 -21.64 -29.51 -26.01
CA GLU A 182 -22.57 -30.64 -25.77
C GLU A 182 -22.80 -31.46 -27.06
#